data_AF-A0A9P9YZJ8-F1
#
_entry.id   AF-A0A9P9YZJ8-F1
#
_cell.length_a   1.000
_cell.length_b   1.000
_cell.length_c   1.000
_cell.angle_alpha   90.00
_cell.angle_beta   90.00
_cell.angle_gamma   90.00
#
_symmetry.space_group_name_H-M   'P 1'
#
loop_
_entity.id
_entity.type
_entity.pdbx_description
1 polymer ?
#
loop_
_entity_poly.entity_id
_entity_poly.type
_entity_poly.pdbx_seq_one_letter_code
_entity_poly.pdbx_strand_id
1 'polypeptide(L)'
;MCEKVTARCNWPQIGGNELGQLVATCLSDEDVFVKPDLDDVVNEERAVLFANTENPPPPCELRFQIPTRFKIAALTLVCSAPKVELFIGPSQEYCETVYGVCIEEEDGEVPVRPYRYDMEIDRSGINDINLKMLTSATEICVYGAMLQTAPNPNGITTQLPRPMDLERIQELLQKGGSNLSKKEEQDAKFQQFMSLMKGCSPQMAVKSQETDPITDVKVGGNRGYSLSKPMNLSTRSVLAIGGVFLGCCSGVFFLELLVKLDPGAGNLITAAQFVFIALEGFIFTSRFGLAQRVISLRDYALLVAMFFLTSVCNNYVFEFNVPMTLHMIIRGGSLISNMCLGTWILKRSYRASQYISVVMISVGIFICTYFSSRDFGGKKENLGGTTEADIFWWLVGVLLLVLALFVSSYMGITQELLYRRHGKCAREALYYTHLLPLPAFLLMQDNIRTHWLLAFTGESYQLPLLGVAVPLIVLYLLGNVLAQHLCINSVYTLTTECSSLTVTLILTLRKFISLVFSIIYFQNPFTLYHWLGTVLVFVGTLMFADVIRVPRTRIVKQD
;
A
#
# COMPACT_ATOMS: atom_id res chain seq x y z
N MET A 1 4.56 7.87 43.76
CA MET A 1 5.15 6.55 43.45
C MET A 1 4.04 5.62 42.96
N CYS A 2 4.33 4.71 42.04
CA CYS A 2 3.38 3.67 41.61
C CYS A 2 3.62 2.40 42.46
N GLU A 3 2.88 2.24 43.55
CA GLU A 3 3.22 1.33 44.67
C GLU A 3 3.22 -0.18 44.37
N LYS A 4 2.92 -0.62 43.13
CA LYS A 4 3.12 -2.03 42.75
C LYS A 4 3.17 -2.24 41.23
N VAL A 5 4.33 -2.63 40.73
CA VAL A 5 4.45 -3.36 39.45
C VAL A 5 4.26 -4.85 39.75
N THR A 6 3.58 -5.57 38.87
CA THR A 6 3.59 -7.04 38.86
C THR A 6 4.43 -7.52 37.69
N ALA A 7 5.62 -8.03 37.98
CA ALA A 7 6.49 -8.68 37.01
C ALA A 7 6.29 -10.20 37.06
N ARG A 8 6.31 -10.88 35.90
CA ARG A 8 6.21 -12.35 35.76
C ARG A 8 7.06 -12.82 34.59
N CYS A 9 7.77 -13.94 34.76
CA CYS A 9 8.46 -14.62 33.67
C CYS A 9 7.87 -16.02 33.45
N ASN A 10 7.94 -16.56 32.23
CA ASN A 10 7.58 -17.94 31.92
C ASN A 10 8.73 -18.94 32.18
N TRP A 11 9.98 -18.48 32.23
CA TRP A 11 11.14 -19.29 32.61
C TRP A 11 11.33 -19.29 34.14
N PRO A 12 11.79 -20.40 34.74
CA PRO A 12 12.14 -20.41 36.15
C PRO A 12 13.36 -19.52 36.42
N GLN A 13 13.26 -18.74 37.49
CA GLN A 13 14.39 -18.01 38.05
C GLN A 13 15.34 -19.01 38.75
N ILE A 14 16.63 -18.95 38.42
CA ILE A 14 17.68 -19.77 39.04
C ILE A 14 18.67 -18.96 39.90
N GLY A 15 18.63 -17.62 39.81
CA GLY A 15 19.49 -16.74 40.59
C GLY A 15 19.05 -15.28 40.54
N GLY A 16 19.76 -14.42 41.28
CA GLY A 16 19.41 -13.01 41.45
C GLY A 16 18.29 -12.77 42.47
N ASN A 17 17.79 -11.54 42.51
CA ASN A 17 16.85 -11.06 43.53
C ASN A 17 15.37 -11.29 43.16
N GLU A 18 14.43 -11.04 44.08
CA GLU A 18 13.00 -11.29 43.81
C GLU A 18 12.51 -10.54 42.57
N LEU A 19 11.70 -11.20 41.73
CA LEU A 19 11.22 -10.63 40.46
C LEU A 19 10.44 -9.31 40.62
N GLY A 20 9.90 -9.00 41.80
CA GLY A 20 9.28 -7.71 42.12
C GLY A 20 10.28 -6.54 42.29
N GLN A 21 11.57 -6.83 42.49
CA GLN A 21 12.65 -5.85 42.67
C GLN A 21 13.34 -5.49 41.35
N LEU A 22 13.21 -6.35 40.32
CA LEU A 22 13.74 -6.15 38.96
C LEU A 22 13.32 -4.81 38.31
N VAL A 23 12.16 -4.26 38.68
CA VAL A 23 11.50 -3.16 37.95
C VAL A 23 11.40 -1.89 38.79
N ALA A 24 12.20 -0.88 38.44
CA ALA A 24 12.01 0.48 38.93
C ALA A 24 10.78 1.15 38.27
N THR A 25 10.13 2.09 38.97
CA THR A 25 9.12 2.98 38.36
C THR A 25 9.51 4.44 38.52
N CYS A 26 9.52 5.16 37.40
CA CYS A 26 9.56 6.62 37.39
C CYS A 26 8.17 7.18 37.09
N LEU A 27 7.88 8.38 37.58
CA LEU A 27 6.71 9.17 37.19
C LEU A 27 7.18 10.21 36.18
N SER A 28 6.72 10.09 34.93
CA SER A 28 6.98 11.07 33.87
C SER A 28 5.80 12.03 33.75
N ASP A 29 6.09 13.29 33.43
CA ASP A 29 5.09 14.16 32.82
C ASP A 29 4.68 13.60 31.45
N GLU A 30 3.57 14.08 30.89
CA GLU A 30 3.07 13.57 29.62
C GLU A 30 3.96 14.00 28.44
N ASP A 31 4.08 13.10 27.46
CA ASP A 31 4.65 13.32 26.13
C ASP A 31 6.14 13.71 26.03
N VAL A 32 6.95 13.41 27.07
CA VAL A 32 8.43 13.52 27.02
C VAL A 32 9.11 12.26 27.59
N PHE A 33 9.69 11.43 26.73
CA PHE A 33 10.62 10.39 27.16
C PHE A 33 11.96 10.99 27.56
N VAL A 34 12.41 10.73 28.79
CA VAL A 34 13.75 11.07 29.27
C VAL A 34 14.54 9.77 29.40
N LYS A 35 15.43 9.49 28.45
CA LYS A 35 16.32 8.32 28.48
C LYS A 35 17.08 8.29 29.82
N PRO A 36 16.89 7.28 30.69
CA PRO A 36 17.54 7.24 32.01
C PRO A 36 19.02 6.90 31.89
N ASP A 37 19.83 7.32 32.86
CA ASP A 37 21.22 6.88 32.97
C ASP A 37 21.30 5.38 33.30
N LEU A 38 22.45 4.75 32.99
CA LEU A 38 22.56 3.29 33.08
C LEU A 38 22.44 2.79 34.53
N ASP A 39 23.04 3.52 35.46
CA ASP A 39 23.10 3.21 36.90
C ASP A 39 21.73 3.34 37.59
N ASP A 40 20.80 4.11 37.02
CA ASP A 40 19.42 4.17 37.50
C ASP A 40 18.61 2.93 37.10
N VAL A 41 19.03 2.22 36.04
CA VAL A 41 18.36 1.02 35.50
C VAL A 41 18.96 -0.24 36.10
N VAL A 42 20.28 -0.39 35.96
CA VAL A 42 21.06 -1.58 36.33
C VAL A 42 21.56 -1.45 37.78
N ASN A 43 21.33 -2.47 38.58
CA ASN A 43 21.78 -2.52 39.97
C ASN A 43 21.90 -4.01 40.39
N GLU A 44 22.89 -4.35 41.21
CA GLU A 44 23.08 -5.70 41.77
C GLU A 44 21.81 -6.21 42.47
N GLU A 45 21.08 -5.34 43.18
CA GLU A 45 19.80 -5.63 43.84
C GLU A 45 18.65 -5.94 42.86
N ARG A 46 18.82 -5.68 41.55
CA ARG A 46 17.78 -5.86 40.52
C ARG A 46 18.12 -6.91 39.47
N ALA A 47 19.34 -7.45 39.48
CA ALA A 47 19.72 -8.51 38.55
C ALA A 47 18.94 -9.81 38.82
N VAL A 48 18.45 -10.46 37.77
CA VAL A 48 17.71 -11.73 37.80
C VAL A 48 18.24 -12.66 36.70
N LEU A 49 18.52 -13.93 37.06
CA LEU A 49 18.95 -14.97 36.13
C LEU A 49 17.85 -16.00 35.91
N PHE A 50 17.41 -16.14 34.67
CA PHE A 50 16.47 -17.17 34.22
C PHE A 50 17.21 -18.24 33.44
N ALA A 51 16.77 -19.49 33.55
CA ALA A 51 17.27 -20.58 32.71
C ALA A 51 16.18 -21.56 32.33
N ASN A 52 16.34 -22.26 31.21
CA ASN A 52 15.44 -23.33 30.80
C ASN A 52 16.24 -24.51 30.21
N THR A 53 15.93 -25.71 30.68
CA THR A 53 16.62 -26.97 30.31
C THR A 53 15.98 -27.68 29.12
N GLU A 54 14.83 -27.20 28.62
CA GLU A 54 14.21 -27.71 27.39
C GLU A 54 15.06 -27.39 26.15
N ASN A 55 15.02 -28.26 25.14
CA ASN A 55 15.87 -28.14 23.94
C ASN A 55 15.07 -28.46 22.66
N PRO A 56 14.83 -27.47 21.77
CA PRO A 56 15.10 -26.04 21.96
C PRO A 56 14.24 -25.46 23.09
N PRO A 57 14.74 -24.48 23.87
CA PRO A 57 13.96 -23.86 24.93
C PRO A 57 12.80 -23.03 24.33
N PRO A 58 11.62 -23.01 24.97
CA PRO A 58 10.55 -22.09 24.60
C PRO A 58 11.02 -20.64 24.81
N PRO A 59 10.53 -19.66 24.04
CA PRO A 59 10.99 -18.28 24.13
C PRO A 59 10.74 -17.70 25.53
N CYS A 60 11.74 -17.00 26.08
CA CYS A 60 11.62 -16.34 27.38
C CYS A 60 10.70 -15.13 27.27
N GLU A 61 9.62 -15.11 28.03
CA GLU A 61 8.63 -14.03 28.08
C GLU A 61 8.64 -13.40 29.46
N LEU A 62 8.86 -12.08 29.51
CA LEU A 62 8.87 -11.27 30.73
C LEU A 62 7.78 -10.20 30.64
N ARG A 63 6.75 -10.34 31.46
CA ARG A 63 5.55 -9.51 31.48
C ARG A 63 5.54 -8.55 32.66
N PHE A 64 5.23 -7.29 32.40
CA PHE A 64 5.10 -6.22 33.39
C PHE A 64 3.69 -5.63 33.34
N GLN A 65 3.02 -5.59 34.49
CA GLN A 65 1.65 -5.06 34.63
C GLN A 65 1.58 -4.03 35.76
N ILE A 66 0.90 -2.90 35.52
CA ILE A 66 0.73 -1.80 36.48
C ILE A 66 -0.77 -1.51 36.74
N PRO A 67 -1.12 -0.80 37.84
CA PRO A 67 -2.50 -0.47 38.15
C PRO A 67 -3.13 0.46 37.11
N THR A 68 -4.38 0.19 36.74
CA THR A 68 -5.13 0.85 35.64
C THR A 68 -5.27 2.37 35.72
N ARG A 69 -5.01 2.96 36.90
CA ARG A 69 -4.92 4.42 37.15
C ARG A 69 -3.68 5.09 36.52
N PHE A 70 -2.75 4.31 36.00
CA PHE A 70 -1.54 4.76 35.31
C PHE A 70 -1.43 4.11 33.91
N LYS A 71 -0.73 4.77 33.00
CA LYS A 71 -0.25 4.24 31.71
C LYS A 71 1.27 4.04 31.76
N ILE A 72 1.78 3.04 31.07
CA ILE A 72 3.21 2.91 30.77
C ILE A 72 3.48 3.82 29.57
N ALA A 73 4.36 4.79 29.73
CA ALA A 73 4.77 5.72 28.67
C ALA A 73 6.06 5.24 27.97
N ALA A 74 6.98 4.65 28.73
CA ALA A 74 8.20 4.04 28.19
C ALA A 74 8.74 2.91 29.09
N LEU A 75 9.63 2.10 28.53
CA LEU A 75 10.41 1.06 29.20
C LEU A 75 11.88 1.18 28.80
N THR A 76 12.78 1.16 29.77
CA THR A 76 14.19 0.81 29.55
C THR A 76 14.45 -0.58 30.14
N LEU A 77 15.14 -1.45 29.40
CA LEU A 77 15.50 -2.81 29.80
C LEU A 77 16.98 -3.05 29.52
N VAL A 78 17.67 -3.77 30.39
CA VAL A 78 19.02 -4.32 30.11
C VAL A 78 19.02 -5.83 30.34
N CYS A 79 19.33 -6.60 29.29
CA CYS A 79 19.38 -8.07 29.36
C CYS A 79 20.43 -8.67 28.40
N SER A 80 20.73 -9.96 28.55
CA SER A 80 21.71 -10.67 27.72
C SER A 80 21.19 -11.15 26.35
N ALA A 81 19.90 -10.95 26.07
CA ALA A 81 19.34 -11.25 24.75
C ALA A 81 19.65 -10.11 23.76
N PRO A 82 20.04 -10.40 22.50
CA PRO A 82 20.36 -9.38 21.49
C PRO A 82 19.14 -8.80 20.75
N LYS A 83 17.96 -9.44 20.89
CA LYS A 83 16.69 -8.98 20.32
C LYS A 83 15.54 -9.27 21.28
N VAL A 84 14.54 -8.39 21.31
CA VAL A 84 13.31 -8.53 22.11
C VAL A 84 12.10 -8.13 21.27
N GLU A 85 11.03 -8.92 21.30
CA GLU A 85 9.72 -8.55 20.76
C GLU A 85 8.85 -7.95 21.86
N LEU A 86 8.35 -6.74 21.64
CA LEU A 86 7.43 -6.04 22.54
C LEU A 86 5.98 -6.34 22.14
N PHE A 87 5.20 -6.86 23.08
CA PHE A 87 3.76 -7.05 22.99
C PHE A 87 3.06 -6.16 24.03
N ILE A 88 1.93 -5.57 23.67
CA ILE A 88 1.24 -4.58 24.50
C ILE A 88 -0.24 -4.93 24.74
N GLY A 89 -0.74 -4.52 25.90
CA GLY A 89 -2.14 -4.68 26.30
C GLY A 89 -2.55 -6.11 26.69
N PRO A 90 -3.79 -6.28 27.18
CA PRO A 90 -4.30 -7.58 27.63
C PRO A 90 -4.44 -8.61 26.49
N SER A 91 -4.62 -8.14 25.25
CA SER A 91 -4.64 -8.93 24.02
C SER A 91 -3.27 -9.43 23.56
N GLN A 92 -2.18 -8.94 24.15
CA GLN A 92 -0.80 -9.21 23.73
C GLN A 92 -0.60 -8.88 22.23
N GLU A 93 -0.95 -7.66 21.85
CA GLU A 93 -0.78 -7.19 20.47
C GLU A 93 0.71 -6.94 20.20
N TYR A 94 1.26 -7.55 19.15
CA TYR A 94 2.64 -7.29 18.73
C TYR A 94 2.82 -5.82 18.34
N CYS A 95 3.77 -5.16 18.99
CA CYS A 95 4.14 -3.78 18.68
C CYS A 95 5.33 -3.75 17.72
N GLU A 96 6.48 -4.27 18.14
CA GLU A 96 7.66 -4.42 17.27
C GLU A 96 8.74 -5.36 17.85
N THR A 97 9.71 -5.74 17.00
CA THR A 97 10.98 -6.35 17.41
C THR A 97 12.06 -5.28 17.52
N VAL A 98 12.59 -5.08 18.71
CA VAL A 98 13.69 -4.14 19.01
C VAL A 98 15.01 -4.89 19.08
N TYR A 99 16.07 -4.22 18.64
CA TYR A 99 17.45 -4.73 18.61
C TYR A 99 18.25 -3.99 19.69
N GLY A 100 18.90 -4.74 20.58
CA GLY A 100 19.58 -4.15 21.72
C GLY A 100 20.90 -3.48 21.36
N VAL A 101 21.21 -2.37 22.03
CA VAL A 101 22.51 -1.69 21.94
C VAL A 101 23.47 -2.32 22.94
N CYS A 102 24.59 -2.87 22.47
CA CYS A 102 25.63 -3.41 23.37
C CYS A 102 26.18 -2.29 24.27
N ILE A 103 26.33 -2.56 25.57
CA ILE A 103 26.81 -1.57 26.54
C ILE A 103 28.35 -1.54 26.61
N GLU A 104 29.00 -2.68 26.36
CA GLU A 104 30.44 -2.87 26.47
C GLU A 104 31.11 -2.98 25.08
N GLU A 105 32.38 -2.59 24.98
CA GLU A 105 33.19 -2.72 23.77
C GLU A 105 33.76 -4.16 23.61
N GLU A 106 34.48 -4.45 22.51
CA GLU A 106 34.77 -5.82 22.06
C GLU A 106 35.90 -6.56 22.81
N ASP A 107 35.80 -6.71 24.13
CA ASP A 107 36.62 -7.68 24.86
C ASP A 107 36.18 -9.12 24.56
N GLY A 108 37.13 -9.93 24.10
CA GLY A 108 36.88 -11.28 23.57
C GLY A 108 36.63 -12.37 24.62
N GLU A 109 36.71 -12.04 25.91
CA GLU A 109 36.66 -13.02 27.01
C GLU A 109 35.29 -13.11 27.71
N VAL A 110 34.36 -12.18 27.46
CA VAL A 110 33.03 -12.16 28.11
C VAL A 110 32.02 -13.01 27.31
N PRO A 111 31.50 -14.13 27.86
CA PRO A 111 30.62 -15.05 27.12
C PRO A 111 29.17 -14.58 26.99
N VAL A 112 28.75 -13.59 27.78
CA VAL A 112 27.36 -13.11 27.87
C VAL A 112 27.37 -11.58 27.87
N ARG A 113 27.02 -10.96 26.73
CA ARG A 113 27.07 -9.50 26.55
C ARG A 113 25.77 -8.82 27.00
N PRO A 114 25.82 -7.70 27.74
CA PRO A 114 24.64 -6.94 28.15
C PRO A 114 24.17 -5.97 27.04
N TYR A 115 22.88 -6.03 26.71
CA TYR A 115 22.24 -5.18 25.70
C TYR A 115 21.18 -4.28 26.33
N ARG A 116 21.23 -2.97 26.03
CA ARG A 116 20.23 -1.98 26.42
C ARG A 116 19.14 -1.82 25.37
N TYR A 117 17.91 -1.70 25.84
CA TYR A 117 16.71 -1.35 25.09
C TYR A 117 16.09 -0.11 25.72
N ASP A 118 15.70 0.86 24.89
CA ASP A 118 14.84 1.98 25.27
C ASP A 118 13.64 1.93 24.33
N MET A 119 12.42 1.87 24.89
CA MET A 119 11.16 1.62 24.19
C MET A 119 10.13 2.66 24.61
N GLU A 120 9.67 3.49 23.67
CA GLU A 120 8.56 4.44 23.88
C GLU A 120 7.21 3.79 23.48
N ILE A 121 6.12 4.16 24.16
CA ILE A 121 4.79 3.54 23.97
C ILE A 121 3.76 4.61 23.63
N ASP A 122 3.66 4.92 22.33
CA ASP A 122 2.75 5.91 21.73
C ASP A 122 1.24 5.61 21.88
N ARG A 123 0.86 4.56 22.63
CA ARG A 123 -0.54 4.13 22.78
C ARG A 123 -1.11 4.51 24.13
N SER A 124 -2.23 5.24 24.10
CA SER A 124 -2.95 5.63 25.31
C SER A 124 -3.47 4.43 26.10
N GLY A 125 -3.36 4.50 27.42
CA GLY A 125 -4.01 3.58 28.36
C GLY A 125 -3.39 2.18 28.49
N ILE A 126 -2.20 1.92 27.93
CA ILE A 126 -1.48 0.66 28.13
C ILE A 126 -1.02 0.54 29.59
N ASN A 127 -1.42 -0.54 30.28
CA ASN A 127 -1.01 -0.85 31.65
C ASN A 127 -0.39 -2.25 31.80
N ASP A 128 -0.11 -2.93 30.69
CA ASP A 128 0.34 -4.32 30.61
C ASP A 128 1.20 -4.49 29.35
N ILE A 129 2.43 -4.99 29.49
CA ILE A 129 3.36 -5.27 28.38
C ILE A 129 4.09 -6.60 28.61
N ASN A 130 4.43 -7.29 27.53
CA ASN A 130 5.18 -8.55 27.56
C ASN A 130 6.37 -8.48 26.58
N LEU A 131 7.52 -8.99 27.03
CA LEU A 131 8.83 -8.87 26.39
C LEU A 131 9.34 -10.26 26.08
N LYS A 132 9.27 -10.66 24.81
CA LYS A 132 9.67 -11.98 24.35
C LYS A 132 11.10 -11.92 23.82
N MET A 133 12.04 -12.46 24.60
CA MET A 133 13.47 -12.37 24.35
C MET A 133 13.91 -13.44 23.35
N LEU A 134 14.52 -13.03 22.24
CA LEU A 134 14.94 -13.91 21.16
C LEU A 134 16.44 -14.18 21.25
N THR A 135 16.80 -15.32 21.82
CA THR A 135 18.17 -15.83 21.89
C THR A 135 18.18 -17.35 21.71
N SER A 136 19.34 -17.91 21.35
CA SER A 136 19.60 -19.35 21.34
C SER A 136 20.26 -19.85 22.64
N ALA A 137 20.50 -18.97 23.61
CA ALA A 137 21.01 -19.35 24.93
C ALA A 137 19.92 -20.01 25.79
N THR A 138 20.31 -21.01 26.58
CA THR A 138 19.45 -21.65 27.61
C THR A 138 19.38 -20.84 28.90
N GLU A 139 20.15 -19.77 29.03
CA GLU A 139 20.23 -18.89 30.19
C GLU A 139 20.15 -17.43 29.76
N ILE A 140 19.41 -16.61 30.50
CA ILE A 140 19.20 -15.19 30.23
C ILE A 140 19.32 -14.40 31.53
N CYS A 141 20.27 -13.48 31.56
CA CYS A 141 20.37 -12.48 32.63
C CYS A 141 19.58 -11.23 32.24
N VAL A 142 18.77 -10.71 33.16
CA VAL A 142 18.19 -9.38 33.08
C VAL A 142 18.80 -8.56 34.22
N TYR A 143 19.57 -7.53 33.85
CA TYR A 143 20.38 -6.72 34.77
C TYR A 143 19.56 -5.59 35.42
N GLY A 144 18.41 -5.24 34.82
CA GLY A 144 17.47 -4.27 35.36
C GLY A 144 16.40 -3.87 34.35
N ALA A 145 15.27 -3.36 34.85
CA ALA A 145 14.23 -2.73 34.06
C ALA A 145 13.72 -1.45 34.76
N MET A 146 13.29 -0.47 33.97
CA MET A 146 12.67 0.76 34.45
C MET A 146 11.44 1.10 33.60
N LEU A 147 10.27 1.20 34.25
CA LEU A 147 9.04 1.70 33.61
C LEU A 147 8.88 3.19 33.90
N GLN A 148 8.72 3.98 32.84
CA GLN A 148 8.23 5.36 32.97
C GLN A 148 6.71 5.32 32.89
N THR A 149 6.07 5.86 33.92
CA THR A 149 4.62 5.78 34.11
C THR A 149 4.02 7.16 34.24
N ALA A 150 2.88 7.38 33.59
CA ALA A 150 2.14 8.64 33.63
C ALA A 150 0.70 8.38 34.15
N PRO A 151 0.00 9.40 34.68
CA PRO A 151 -1.41 9.27 35.03
C PRO A 151 -2.27 8.80 33.84
N ASN A 152 -3.33 8.03 34.11
CA ASN A 152 -4.29 7.64 33.09
C ASN A 152 -5.72 8.09 33.48
N PRO A 153 -6.10 9.36 33.20
CA PRO A 153 -7.41 9.90 33.58
C PRO A 153 -8.58 9.28 32.80
N ASN A 154 -8.33 8.67 31.64
CA ASN A 154 -9.36 8.15 30.74
C ASN A 154 -9.64 6.63 30.93
N GLY A 155 -8.86 5.94 31.78
CA GLY A 155 -8.99 4.50 31.99
C GLY A 155 -8.45 3.66 30.81
N ILE A 156 -8.86 2.40 30.73
CA ILE A 156 -8.37 1.47 29.69
C ILE A 156 -8.99 1.85 28.34
N THR A 157 -8.21 2.50 27.48
CA THR A 157 -8.60 2.86 26.10
C THR A 157 -8.34 1.76 25.07
N THR A 158 -7.63 0.69 25.43
CA THR A 158 -7.55 -0.53 24.58
C THR A 158 -8.88 -1.28 24.62
N GLN A 159 -9.42 -1.57 23.44
CA GLN A 159 -10.71 -2.25 23.29
C GLN A 159 -10.73 -3.60 24.04
N LEU A 160 -11.82 -3.87 24.76
CA LEU A 160 -12.11 -5.20 25.32
C LEU A 160 -12.18 -6.22 24.17
N PRO A 161 -11.35 -7.27 24.16
CA PRO A 161 -11.41 -8.27 23.11
C PRO A 161 -12.77 -8.98 23.07
N ARG A 162 -13.34 -9.13 21.87
CA ARG A 162 -14.29 -10.22 21.63
C ARG A 162 -13.54 -11.54 21.90
N PRO A 163 -14.19 -12.58 22.48
CA PRO A 163 -13.51 -13.81 22.85
C PRO A 163 -12.82 -14.42 21.63
N MET A 164 -11.50 -14.60 21.71
CA MET A 164 -10.71 -15.18 20.61
C MET A 164 -10.89 -16.69 20.57
N ASP A 165 -11.17 -17.20 19.37
CA ASP A 165 -11.35 -18.62 19.08
C ASP A 165 -9.99 -19.28 18.86
N LEU A 166 -9.49 -19.99 19.89
CA LEU A 166 -8.18 -20.64 19.85
C LEU A 166 -8.09 -21.73 18.78
N GLU A 167 -9.16 -22.50 18.55
CA GLU A 167 -9.15 -23.57 17.54
C GLU A 167 -8.91 -22.98 16.14
N ARG A 168 -9.54 -21.85 15.85
CA ARG A 168 -9.37 -21.13 14.58
C ARG A 168 -7.99 -20.51 14.40
N ILE A 169 -7.35 -20.04 15.47
CA ILE A 169 -5.95 -19.58 15.44
C ILE A 169 -5.02 -20.79 15.21
N GLN A 170 -5.31 -21.92 15.84
CA GLN A 170 -4.49 -23.14 15.73
C GLN A 170 -4.60 -23.79 14.33
N GLU A 171 -5.78 -23.75 13.69
CA GLU A 171 -5.95 -24.06 12.26
C GLU A 171 -5.08 -23.18 11.36
N LEU A 172 -5.05 -21.86 11.60
CA LEU A 172 -4.28 -20.91 10.81
C LEU A 172 -2.77 -21.10 10.96
N LEU A 173 -2.31 -21.40 12.18
CA LEU A 173 -0.90 -21.69 12.47
C LEU A 173 -0.45 -23.02 11.84
N GLN A 174 -1.27 -24.09 11.91
CA GLN A 174 -0.96 -25.35 11.22
C GLN A 174 -0.90 -25.20 9.69
N LYS A 175 -1.71 -24.31 9.11
CA LYS A 175 -1.68 -23.99 7.66
C LYS A 175 -0.53 -23.06 7.26
N GLY A 176 0.14 -22.40 8.21
CA GLY A 176 1.23 -21.43 7.94
C GLY A 176 2.67 -21.93 8.15
N GLY A 177 2.87 -23.10 8.79
CA GLY A 177 4.16 -23.49 9.35
C GLY A 177 4.88 -24.68 8.71
N SER A 178 5.48 -24.52 7.52
CA SER A 178 6.45 -25.50 6.99
C SER A 178 7.53 -24.86 6.08
N ASN A 179 8.66 -24.48 6.67
CA ASN A 179 9.71 -23.67 6.01
C ASN A 179 10.61 -24.40 4.98
N LEU A 180 10.20 -25.56 4.45
CA LEU A 180 10.72 -26.07 3.17
C LEU A 180 9.73 -25.84 2.01
N SER A 181 8.42 -25.79 2.30
CA SER A 181 7.35 -25.75 1.28
C SER A 181 7.45 -24.53 0.37
N LYS A 182 7.81 -23.35 0.90
CA LYS A 182 7.75 -22.08 0.15
C LYS A 182 8.46 -22.10 -1.20
N LYS A 183 9.56 -22.85 -1.37
CA LYS A 183 10.28 -22.91 -2.65
C LYS A 183 9.55 -23.77 -3.68
N GLU A 184 9.06 -24.94 -3.28
CA GLU A 184 8.24 -25.81 -4.13
C GLU A 184 6.87 -25.20 -4.40
N GLU A 185 6.30 -24.45 -3.44
CA GLU A 185 5.06 -23.70 -3.59
C GLU A 185 5.22 -22.47 -4.50
N GLN A 186 6.37 -21.78 -4.47
CA GLN A 186 6.73 -20.74 -5.43
C GLN A 186 6.88 -21.32 -6.84
N ASP A 187 7.59 -22.45 -7.01
CA ASP A 187 7.69 -23.13 -8.30
C ASP A 187 6.34 -23.66 -8.79
N ALA A 188 5.48 -24.17 -7.90
CA ALA A 188 4.12 -24.61 -8.24
C ALA A 188 3.22 -23.44 -8.63
N LYS A 189 3.24 -22.31 -7.90
CA LYS A 189 2.51 -21.08 -8.23
C LYS A 189 3.06 -20.44 -9.52
N PHE A 190 4.36 -20.53 -9.78
CA PHE A 190 4.97 -20.09 -11.03
C PHE A 190 4.56 -21.00 -12.20
N GLN A 191 4.52 -22.32 -12.02
CA GLN A 191 3.97 -23.24 -13.02
C GLN A 191 2.46 -23.06 -13.22
N GLN A 192 1.70 -22.68 -12.19
CA GLN A 192 0.29 -22.34 -12.28
C GLN A 192 0.07 -21.01 -13.04
N PHE A 193 0.90 -20.00 -12.81
CA PHE A 193 0.93 -18.77 -13.61
C PHE A 193 1.30 -19.06 -15.07
N MET A 194 2.30 -19.91 -15.30
CA MET A 194 2.72 -20.35 -16.64
C MET A 194 1.69 -21.24 -17.34
N SER A 195 0.87 -22.01 -16.62
CA SER A 195 -0.23 -22.81 -17.19
C SER A 195 -1.44 -21.94 -17.53
N LEU A 196 -1.78 -20.94 -16.70
CA LEU A 196 -2.74 -19.89 -17.01
C LEU A 196 -2.32 -19.11 -18.28
N MET A 197 -1.03 -18.78 -18.43
CA MET A 197 -0.49 -18.16 -19.64
C MET A 197 -0.52 -19.09 -20.87
N LYS A 198 -0.21 -20.39 -20.70
CA LYS A 198 -0.33 -21.39 -21.77
C LYS A 198 -1.78 -21.67 -22.20
N GLY A 199 -2.77 -21.35 -21.37
CA GLY A 199 -4.20 -21.44 -21.72
C GLY A 199 -4.64 -20.49 -22.85
N CYS A 200 -3.82 -19.51 -23.23
CA CYS A 200 -4.15 -18.49 -24.24
C CYS A 200 -3.44 -18.66 -25.59
N SER A 201 -3.19 -19.89 -26.06
CA SER A 201 -2.76 -20.16 -27.44
C SER A 201 -3.89 -20.78 -28.28
N PRO A 202 -4.51 -20.04 -29.22
CA PRO A 202 -5.40 -20.63 -30.22
C PRO A 202 -4.58 -21.43 -31.22
N GLN A 203 -4.66 -22.76 -31.16
CA GLN A 203 -4.31 -23.59 -32.31
C GLN A 203 -5.37 -23.38 -33.39
N MET A 204 -5.01 -22.75 -34.51
CA MET A 204 -5.76 -22.88 -35.76
C MET A 204 -4.78 -23.19 -36.90
N ALA A 205 -4.98 -24.34 -37.53
CA ALA A 205 -4.16 -24.81 -38.62
C ALA A 205 -4.35 -23.94 -39.87
N VAL A 206 -3.30 -23.80 -40.67
CA VAL A 206 -3.38 -23.20 -42.00
C VAL A 206 -4.24 -24.09 -42.89
N LYS A 207 -5.33 -23.53 -43.44
CA LYS A 207 -6.02 -24.11 -44.59
C LYS A 207 -6.37 -22.98 -45.56
N SER A 208 -5.77 -23.04 -46.74
CA SER A 208 -5.87 -22.02 -47.78
C SER A 208 -7.13 -22.19 -48.63
N GLN A 209 -7.84 -21.09 -48.89
CA GLN A 209 -8.86 -20.99 -49.94
C GLN A 209 -9.00 -19.52 -50.38
N GLU A 210 -9.07 -19.31 -51.69
CA GLU A 210 -9.45 -18.06 -52.36
C GLU A 210 -10.99 -17.91 -52.32
N THR A 211 -11.64 -16.78 -52.61
CA THR A 211 -11.26 -15.47 -53.18
C THR A 211 -11.42 -14.34 -52.11
N ASP A 212 -11.68 -13.04 -52.30
CA ASP A 212 -11.97 -12.11 -53.44
C ASP A 212 -11.53 -10.67 -53.04
N PRO A 213 -11.49 -9.66 -53.94
CA PRO A 213 -10.83 -8.38 -53.65
C PRO A 213 -11.67 -7.42 -52.81
N ILE A 214 -11.07 -6.91 -51.73
CA ILE A 214 -11.56 -5.75 -50.98
C ILE A 214 -11.31 -4.48 -51.82
N THR A 215 -12.32 -3.61 -51.92
CA THR A 215 -12.24 -2.36 -52.70
C THR A 215 -11.39 -1.29 -52.00
N ASP A 216 -10.55 -0.59 -52.79
CA ASP A 216 -9.62 0.45 -52.31
C ASP A 216 -10.32 1.68 -51.71
N VAL A 217 -10.51 1.67 -50.39
CA VAL A 217 -10.81 2.89 -49.63
C VAL A 217 -9.51 3.65 -49.39
N LYS A 218 -9.19 4.57 -50.31
CA LYS A 218 -7.97 5.41 -50.30
C LYS A 218 -7.74 6.09 -48.94
N VAL A 219 -6.77 5.59 -48.16
CA VAL A 219 -6.29 6.25 -46.94
C VAL A 219 -5.48 7.48 -47.33
N GLY A 220 -6.16 8.64 -47.34
CA GLY A 220 -5.62 9.89 -47.87
C GLY A 220 -4.51 10.54 -47.03
N GLY A 221 -3.25 10.24 -47.40
CA GLY A 221 -2.12 11.15 -47.22
C GLY A 221 -1.40 11.12 -45.86
N ASN A 222 -0.10 10.85 -45.91
CA ASN A 222 0.82 11.10 -44.80
C ASN A 222 0.77 12.57 -44.35
N ARG A 223 0.31 12.82 -43.12
CA ARG A 223 0.62 14.04 -42.37
C ARG A 223 1.30 13.65 -41.08
N GLY A 224 2.56 14.06 -40.91
CA GLY A 224 3.27 13.88 -39.65
C GLY A 224 2.55 14.66 -38.54
N TYR A 225 1.99 13.95 -37.56
CA TYR A 225 1.18 14.54 -36.50
C TYR A 225 2.04 15.25 -35.44
N SER A 226 2.55 16.44 -35.79
CA SER A 226 3.16 17.35 -34.84
C SER A 226 2.10 17.85 -33.85
N LEU A 227 2.26 17.51 -32.57
CA LEU A 227 1.40 17.99 -31.50
C LEU A 227 1.67 19.49 -31.28
N SER A 228 0.94 20.32 -32.03
CA SER A 228 1.33 21.71 -32.32
C SER A 228 0.35 22.78 -31.82
N LYS A 229 -0.89 22.41 -31.47
CA LYS A 229 -1.84 23.30 -30.80
C LYS A 229 -1.61 23.29 -29.28
N PRO A 230 -1.77 24.43 -28.59
CA PRO A 230 -1.84 24.44 -27.12
C PRO A 230 -3.05 23.63 -26.64
N MET A 231 -3.04 23.28 -25.36
CA MET A 231 -4.12 22.50 -24.74
C MET A 231 -5.37 23.37 -24.50
N ASN A 232 -6.12 23.63 -25.57
CA ASN A 232 -7.47 24.19 -25.49
C ASN A 232 -8.42 23.11 -24.91
N LEU A 233 -8.47 23.01 -23.58
CA LEU A 233 -9.41 22.11 -22.91
C LEU A 233 -10.85 22.48 -23.28
N SER A 234 -11.62 21.50 -23.74
CA SER A 234 -13.07 21.62 -23.81
C SER A 234 -13.63 21.80 -22.40
N THR A 235 -14.75 22.52 -22.23
CA THR A 235 -15.46 22.62 -20.94
C THR A 235 -15.74 21.24 -20.36
N ARG A 236 -15.99 20.23 -21.21
CA ARG A 236 -16.12 18.82 -20.80
C ARG A 236 -14.84 18.24 -20.21
N SER A 237 -13.68 18.57 -20.77
CA SER A 237 -12.37 18.16 -20.24
C SER A 237 -12.07 18.82 -18.90
N VAL A 238 -12.40 20.11 -18.73
CA VAL A 238 -12.24 20.82 -17.44
C VAL A 238 -13.13 20.23 -16.36
N LEU A 239 -14.41 19.99 -16.66
CA LEU A 239 -15.36 19.35 -15.74
C LEU A 239 -14.93 17.91 -15.40
N ALA A 240 -14.43 17.15 -16.38
CA ALA A 240 -13.88 15.82 -16.14
C ALA A 240 -12.64 15.85 -15.23
N ILE A 241 -11.73 16.83 -15.40
CA ILE A 241 -10.59 16.99 -14.49
C ILE A 241 -11.07 17.28 -13.05
N GLY A 242 -12.03 18.19 -12.88
CA GLY A 242 -12.64 18.47 -11.58
C GLY A 242 -13.29 17.23 -10.95
N GLY A 243 -14.03 16.45 -11.74
CA GLY A 243 -14.66 15.19 -11.30
C GLY A 243 -13.66 14.09 -10.95
N VAL A 244 -12.51 14.02 -11.64
CA VAL A 244 -11.38 13.15 -11.25
C VAL A 244 -10.83 13.59 -9.90
N PHE A 245 -10.47 14.86 -9.71
CA PHE A 245 -9.91 15.28 -8.42
C PHE A 245 -10.91 15.11 -7.26
N LEU A 246 -12.15 15.57 -7.42
CA LEU A 246 -13.18 15.48 -6.38
C LEU A 246 -13.54 14.02 -6.06
N GLY A 247 -14.02 13.26 -7.05
CA GLY A 247 -14.47 11.88 -6.84
C GLY A 247 -13.35 10.97 -6.35
N CYS A 248 -12.15 11.12 -6.90
CA CYS A 248 -11.05 10.23 -6.53
C CYS A 248 -10.40 10.58 -5.17
N CYS A 249 -10.44 11.83 -4.70
CA CYS A 249 -9.98 12.18 -3.35
C CYS A 249 -11.01 11.78 -2.28
N SER A 250 -12.30 12.07 -2.49
CA SER A 250 -13.37 11.59 -1.61
C SER A 250 -13.41 10.06 -1.54
N GLY A 251 -13.12 9.37 -2.66
CA GLY A 251 -13.01 7.92 -2.70
C GLY A 251 -11.88 7.36 -1.82
N VAL A 252 -10.74 8.04 -1.73
CA VAL A 252 -9.64 7.67 -0.82
C VAL A 252 -10.05 7.87 0.64
N PHE A 253 -10.69 9.00 0.97
CA PHE A 253 -11.19 9.27 2.32
C PHE A 253 -12.17 8.19 2.82
N PHE A 254 -13.19 7.84 2.02
CA PHE A 254 -14.11 6.76 2.39
C PHE A 254 -13.43 5.38 2.39
N LEU A 255 -12.44 5.13 1.52
CA LEU A 255 -11.68 3.88 1.54
C LEU A 255 -10.88 3.72 2.84
N GLU A 256 -10.25 4.79 3.32
CA GLU A 256 -9.51 4.78 4.58
C GLU A 256 -10.42 4.52 5.78
N LEU A 257 -11.59 5.18 5.84
CA LEU A 257 -12.60 4.93 6.87
C LEU A 257 -13.12 3.49 6.84
N LEU A 258 -13.30 2.90 5.65
CA LEU A 258 -13.70 1.51 5.50
C LEU A 258 -12.61 0.54 5.96
N VAL A 259 -11.36 0.74 5.53
CA VAL A 259 -10.22 -0.13 5.91
C VAL A 259 -9.91 -0.03 7.41
N LYS A 260 -10.20 1.10 8.06
CA LYS A 260 -10.11 1.26 9.53
C LYS A 260 -11.18 0.49 10.30
N LEU A 261 -12.35 0.23 9.71
CA LEU A 261 -13.44 -0.53 10.33
C LEU A 261 -13.42 -2.02 9.96
N ASP A 262 -13.03 -2.34 8.73
CA ASP A 262 -12.91 -3.70 8.21
C ASP A 262 -11.75 -3.78 7.18
N PRO A 263 -10.53 -4.14 7.62
CA PRO A 263 -9.36 -4.28 6.74
C PRO A 263 -9.53 -5.33 5.62
N GLY A 264 -10.42 -6.32 5.80
CA GLY A 264 -10.64 -7.39 4.83
C GLY A 264 -11.63 -7.04 3.72
N ALA A 265 -12.40 -5.95 3.86
CA ALA A 265 -13.47 -5.57 2.95
C ALA A 265 -13.03 -5.17 1.52
N GLY A 266 -11.73 -5.16 1.18
CA GLY A 266 -11.22 -4.69 -0.11
C GLY A 266 -11.88 -5.32 -1.35
N ASN A 267 -12.18 -6.63 -1.32
CA ASN A 267 -12.87 -7.30 -2.42
C ASN A 267 -14.36 -6.92 -2.48
N LEU A 268 -15.02 -6.77 -1.32
CA LEU A 268 -16.41 -6.29 -1.24
C LEU A 268 -16.54 -4.86 -1.78
N ILE A 269 -15.64 -3.96 -1.38
CA ILE A 269 -15.62 -2.56 -1.83
C ILE A 269 -15.47 -2.53 -3.36
N THR A 270 -14.53 -3.27 -3.91
CA THR A 270 -14.29 -3.33 -5.36
C THR A 270 -15.48 -3.97 -6.10
N ALA A 271 -16.05 -5.06 -5.57
CA ALA A 271 -17.24 -5.69 -6.15
C ALA A 271 -18.44 -4.74 -6.16
N ALA A 272 -18.69 -4.02 -5.06
CA ALA A 272 -19.79 -3.06 -4.94
C ALA A 272 -19.65 -1.90 -5.95
N GLN A 273 -18.42 -1.38 -6.15
CA GLN A 273 -18.14 -0.39 -7.19
C GLN A 273 -18.49 -0.91 -8.59
N PHE A 274 -18.01 -2.11 -8.93
CA PHE A 274 -18.23 -2.71 -10.26
C PHE A 274 -19.71 -3.04 -10.50
N VAL A 275 -20.41 -3.59 -9.50
CA VAL A 275 -21.85 -3.88 -9.57
C VAL A 275 -22.67 -2.60 -9.74
N PHE A 276 -22.36 -1.54 -8.99
CA PHE A 276 -23.06 -0.25 -9.12
C PHE A 276 -22.88 0.35 -10.53
N ILE A 277 -21.66 0.36 -11.06
CA ILE A 277 -21.37 0.87 -12.41
C ILE A 277 -22.04 0.00 -13.48
N ALA A 278 -22.08 -1.33 -13.30
CA ALA A 278 -22.75 -2.23 -14.22
C ALA A 278 -24.28 -2.06 -14.21
N LEU A 279 -24.90 -1.83 -13.04
CA LEU A 279 -26.34 -1.57 -12.90
C LEU A 279 -26.74 -0.21 -13.49
N GLU A 280 -25.99 0.85 -13.16
CA GLU A 280 -26.16 2.18 -13.76
C GLU A 280 -26.03 2.11 -15.29
N GLY A 281 -24.98 1.45 -15.77
CA GLY A 281 -24.75 1.20 -17.19
C GLY A 281 -25.86 0.38 -17.85
N PHE A 282 -26.39 -0.65 -17.21
CA PHE A 282 -27.49 -1.47 -17.74
C PHE A 282 -28.78 -0.65 -17.92
N ILE A 283 -29.13 0.17 -16.94
CA ILE A 283 -30.33 1.02 -16.96
C ILE A 283 -30.17 2.16 -17.98
N PHE A 284 -29.16 3.02 -17.81
CA PHE A 284 -29.07 4.29 -18.56
C PHE A 284 -28.32 4.19 -19.88
N THR A 285 -27.37 3.27 -20.01
CA THR A 285 -26.53 3.14 -21.22
C THR A 285 -27.02 2.00 -22.11
N SER A 286 -27.21 0.81 -21.56
CA SER A 286 -27.69 -0.37 -22.28
C SER A 286 -29.20 -0.36 -22.53
N ARG A 287 -29.96 0.51 -21.85
CA ARG A 287 -31.44 0.59 -21.89
C ARG A 287 -32.09 -0.78 -21.71
N PHE A 288 -31.77 -1.46 -20.60
CA PHE A 288 -32.23 -2.82 -20.29
C PHE A 288 -31.86 -3.88 -21.34
N GLY A 289 -30.80 -3.64 -22.13
CA GLY A 289 -30.32 -4.53 -23.20
C GLY A 289 -30.77 -4.13 -24.62
N LEU A 290 -31.61 -3.09 -24.77
CA LEU A 290 -32.13 -2.65 -26.07
C LEU A 290 -31.13 -1.80 -26.90
N ALA A 291 -30.07 -1.28 -26.30
CA ALA A 291 -29.07 -0.50 -27.01
C ALA A 291 -28.08 -1.38 -27.79
N GLN A 292 -27.87 -1.08 -29.07
CA GLN A 292 -26.80 -1.69 -29.86
C GLN A 292 -25.42 -1.16 -29.43
N ARG A 293 -24.41 -2.04 -29.42
CA ARG A 293 -23.01 -1.69 -29.14
C ARG A 293 -22.35 -1.08 -30.37
N VAL A 294 -21.57 -0.02 -30.20
CA VAL A 294 -20.71 0.53 -31.26
C VAL A 294 -19.35 -0.17 -31.29
N ILE A 295 -18.84 -0.61 -30.14
CA ILE A 295 -17.54 -1.28 -30.00
C ILE A 295 -17.73 -2.80 -29.82
N SER A 296 -16.79 -3.61 -30.32
CA SER A 296 -16.90 -5.07 -30.22
C SER A 296 -16.56 -5.58 -28.82
N LEU A 297 -17.18 -6.69 -28.41
CA LEU A 297 -16.82 -7.35 -27.15
C LEU A 297 -15.36 -7.86 -27.14
N ARG A 298 -14.74 -8.06 -28.30
CA ARG A 298 -13.33 -8.49 -28.38
C ARG A 298 -12.39 -7.36 -27.96
N ASP A 299 -12.69 -6.12 -28.34
CA ASP A 299 -11.93 -4.94 -27.92
C ASP A 299 -12.08 -4.71 -26.41
N TYR A 300 -13.29 -4.84 -25.87
CA TYR A 300 -13.53 -4.74 -24.43
C TYR A 300 -12.88 -5.89 -23.63
N ALA A 301 -12.92 -7.13 -24.13
CA ALA A 301 -12.23 -8.26 -23.51
C ALA A 301 -10.71 -8.06 -23.49
N LEU A 302 -10.12 -7.50 -24.55
CA LEU A 302 -8.70 -7.13 -24.58
C LEU A 302 -8.35 -6.04 -23.56
N LEU A 303 -9.18 -4.99 -23.43
CA LEU A 303 -9.01 -3.97 -22.38
C LEU A 303 -9.11 -4.56 -20.97
N VAL A 304 -10.09 -5.44 -20.72
CA VAL A 304 -10.25 -6.15 -19.43
C VAL A 304 -9.06 -7.06 -19.13
N ALA A 305 -8.57 -7.82 -20.11
CA ALA A 305 -7.42 -8.69 -19.94
C ALA A 305 -6.14 -7.89 -19.60
N MET A 306 -5.90 -6.77 -20.27
CA MET A 306 -4.77 -5.88 -19.96
C MET A 306 -4.92 -5.21 -18.58
N PHE A 307 -6.13 -4.83 -18.18
CA PHE A 307 -6.39 -4.31 -16.83
C PHE A 307 -6.12 -5.38 -15.76
N PHE A 308 -6.65 -6.59 -15.94
CA PHE A 308 -6.44 -7.71 -15.02
C PHE A 308 -4.96 -8.09 -14.90
N LEU A 309 -4.26 -8.28 -16.03
CA LEU A 309 -2.83 -8.54 -16.06
C LEU A 309 -2.03 -7.43 -15.36
N THR A 310 -2.35 -6.16 -15.63
CA THR A 310 -1.74 -5.02 -14.94
C THR A 310 -1.98 -5.11 -13.42
N SER A 311 -3.20 -5.40 -12.99
CA SER A 311 -3.57 -5.49 -11.58
C SER A 311 -2.83 -6.62 -10.86
N VAL A 312 -2.86 -7.83 -11.43
CA VAL A 312 -2.14 -9.01 -10.90
C VAL A 312 -0.64 -8.74 -10.80
N CYS A 313 0.00 -8.23 -11.85
CA CYS A 313 1.42 -7.92 -11.81
C CYS A 313 1.77 -6.82 -10.80
N ASN A 314 0.97 -5.74 -10.69
CA ASN A 314 1.25 -4.69 -9.71
C ASN A 314 1.08 -5.16 -8.25
N ASN A 315 0.23 -6.15 -7.99
CA ASN A 315 -0.02 -6.68 -6.65
C ASN A 315 0.98 -7.79 -6.28
N TYR A 316 1.34 -8.67 -7.22
CA TYR A 316 2.25 -9.79 -6.99
C TYR A 316 3.73 -9.38 -6.88
N VAL A 317 4.06 -8.13 -7.27
CA VAL A 317 5.40 -7.54 -7.13
C VAL A 317 5.90 -7.49 -5.68
N PHE A 318 5.01 -7.45 -4.68
CA PHE A 318 5.41 -7.43 -3.27
C PHE A 318 5.94 -8.78 -2.76
N GLU A 319 5.48 -9.90 -3.34
CA GLU A 319 6.00 -11.26 -3.04
C GLU A 319 7.46 -11.45 -3.51
N PHE A 320 7.96 -10.53 -4.34
CA PHE A 320 9.34 -10.50 -4.84
C PHE A 320 10.22 -9.51 -4.07
N ASN A 321 9.90 -9.19 -2.82
CA ASN A 321 10.65 -8.27 -1.96
C ASN A 321 10.86 -6.85 -2.56
N VAL A 322 9.95 -6.39 -3.42
CA VAL A 322 10.00 -5.02 -3.96
C VAL A 322 9.25 -4.07 -3.00
N PRO A 323 9.93 -3.14 -2.30
CA PRO A 323 9.28 -2.31 -1.30
C PRO A 323 8.27 -1.33 -1.92
N MET A 324 7.23 -1.00 -1.17
CA MET A 324 6.13 -0.11 -1.59
C MET A 324 6.63 1.22 -2.20
N THR A 325 7.68 1.80 -1.63
CA THR A 325 8.36 3.00 -2.15
C THR A 325 8.84 2.83 -3.59
N LEU A 326 9.58 1.74 -3.87
CA LEU A 326 10.14 1.47 -5.18
C LEU A 326 9.02 1.15 -6.20
N HIS A 327 7.98 0.45 -5.74
CA HIS A 327 6.77 0.23 -6.53
C HIS A 327 6.10 1.55 -6.96
N MET A 328 5.88 2.48 -6.02
CA MET A 328 5.30 3.79 -6.33
C MET A 328 6.17 4.61 -7.28
N ILE A 329 7.50 4.63 -7.08
CA ILE A 329 8.47 5.32 -7.94
C ILE A 329 8.41 4.79 -9.37
N ILE A 330 8.55 3.48 -9.57
CA ILE A 330 8.55 2.88 -10.92
C ILE A 330 7.19 3.07 -11.60
N ARG A 331 6.08 2.96 -10.86
CA ARG A 331 4.72 3.23 -11.37
C ARG A 331 4.51 4.70 -11.76
N GLY A 332 5.29 5.62 -11.20
CA GLY A 332 5.40 7.02 -11.63
C GLY A 332 5.99 7.19 -13.04
N GLY A 333 6.79 6.23 -13.52
CA GLY A 333 7.37 6.21 -14.88
C GLY A 333 6.35 6.00 -16.02
N SER A 334 5.05 5.89 -15.72
CA SER A 334 3.99 5.66 -16.71
C SER A 334 3.92 6.75 -17.79
N LEU A 335 4.29 7.99 -17.47
CA LEU A 335 4.44 9.07 -18.46
C LEU A 335 5.53 8.76 -19.51
N ILE A 336 6.69 8.27 -19.08
CA ILE A 336 7.82 7.92 -19.95
C ILE A 336 7.42 6.74 -20.85
N SER A 337 6.83 5.69 -20.26
CA SER A 337 6.33 4.52 -20.99
C SER A 337 5.28 4.89 -22.05
N ASN A 338 4.32 5.76 -21.71
CA ASN A 338 3.31 6.27 -22.65
C ASN A 338 3.93 7.12 -23.77
N MET A 339 4.94 7.96 -23.49
CA MET A 339 5.70 8.66 -24.54
C MET A 339 6.40 7.66 -25.47
N CYS A 340 7.14 6.69 -24.94
CA CYS A 340 7.87 5.69 -25.74
C CYS A 340 6.93 4.88 -26.64
N LEU A 341 5.86 4.30 -26.08
CA LEU A 341 4.87 3.55 -26.87
C LEU A 341 4.09 4.46 -27.84
N GLY A 342 3.79 5.70 -27.47
CA GLY A 342 3.15 6.68 -28.36
C GLY A 342 4.03 7.11 -29.53
N THR A 343 5.35 7.15 -29.36
CA THR A 343 6.31 7.33 -30.46
C THR A 343 6.42 6.07 -31.31
N TRP A 344 6.49 4.88 -30.71
CA TRP A 344 6.68 3.62 -31.46
C TRP A 344 5.43 3.19 -32.24
N ILE A 345 4.25 3.20 -31.60
CA ILE A 345 2.98 2.70 -32.14
C ILE A 345 2.24 3.80 -32.90
N LEU A 346 1.98 4.96 -32.26
CA LEU A 346 1.21 6.06 -32.85
C LEU A 346 2.05 7.00 -33.75
N LYS A 347 3.35 6.73 -33.91
CA LYS A 347 4.31 7.53 -34.68
C LYS A 347 4.29 9.03 -34.31
N ARG A 348 4.02 9.34 -33.03
CA ARG A 348 4.01 10.72 -32.52
C ARG A 348 5.42 11.28 -32.39
N SER A 349 5.56 12.55 -32.77
CA SER A 349 6.68 13.40 -32.37
C SER A 349 6.22 14.32 -31.24
N TYR A 350 6.99 14.37 -30.15
CA TYR A 350 6.72 15.23 -29.00
C TYR A 350 7.68 16.42 -28.99
N ARG A 351 7.25 17.52 -28.36
CA ARG A 351 8.09 18.72 -28.20
C ARG A 351 9.19 18.47 -27.17
N ALA A 352 10.34 19.13 -27.33
CA ALA A 352 11.41 19.11 -26.32
C ALA A 352 10.89 19.55 -24.93
N SER A 353 9.99 20.53 -24.87
CA SER A 353 9.31 20.93 -23.63
C SER A 353 8.59 19.76 -22.96
N GLN A 354 7.92 18.89 -23.71
CA GLN A 354 7.19 17.73 -23.16
C GLN A 354 8.12 16.65 -22.61
N TYR A 355 9.25 16.38 -23.27
CA TYR A 355 10.27 15.46 -22.74
C TYR A 355 10.87 15.99 -21.43
N ILE A 356 11.29 17.26 -21.39
CA ILE A 356 11.83 17.90 -20.18
C ILE A 356 10.76 17.92 -19.07
N SER A 357 9.50 18.18 -19.42
CA SER A 357 8.38 18.17 -18.47
C SER A 357 8.17 16.80 -17.81
N VAL A 358 8.16 15.73 -18.61
CA VAL A 358 7.98 14.37 -18.09
C VAL A 358 9.17 13.95 -17.21
N VAL A 359 10.41 14.28 -17.60
CA VAL A 359 11.59 14.06 -16.74
C VAL A 359 11.46 14.84 -15.43
N MET A 360 11.07 16.12 -15.48
CA MET A 360 10.90 16.96 -14.29
C MET A 360 9.82 16.41 -13.35
N ILE A 361 8.69 15.93 -13.87
CA ILE A 361 7.63 15.30 -13.09
C ILE A 361 8.11 13.97 -12.47
N SER A 362 8.80 13.12 -13.24
CA SER A 362 9.34 11.85 -12.70
C SER A 362 10.38 12.07 -11.61
N VAL A 363 11.27 13.07 -11.75
CA VAL A 363 12.24 13.45 -10.70
C VAL A 363 11.53 14.03 -9.47
N GLY A 364 10.51 14.88 -9.65
CA GLY A 364 9.75 15.43 -8.53
C GLY A 364 8.98 14.37 -7.73
N ILE A 365 8.37 13.40 -8.42
CA ILE A 365 7.72 12.23 -7.80
C ILE A 365 8.75 11.36 -7.08
N PHE A 366 9.92 11.11 -7.69
CA PHE A 366 10.99 10.36 -7.05
C PHE A 366 11.44 11.01 -5.74
N ILE A 367 11.72 12.31 -5.75
CA ILE A 367 12.17 13.06 -4.55
C ILE A 367 11.12 12.97 -3.45
N CYS A 368 9.85 13.33 -3.72
CA CYS A 368 8.81 13.25 -2.69
C CYS A 368 8.65 11.82 -2.16
N THR A 369 8.52 10.83 -3.03
CA THR A 369 8.27 9.43 -2.61
C THR A 369 9.44 8.86 -1.79
N TYR A 370 10.69 9.16 -2.19
CA TYR A 370 11.88 8.73 -1.48
C TYR A 370 11.97 9.36 -0.08
N PHE A 371 11.81 10.68 0.05
CA PHE A 371 11.89 11.33 1.36
C PHE A 371 10.70 10.97 2.27
N SER A 372 9.47 10.93 1.74
CA SER A 372 8.31 10.43 2.52
C SER A 372 8.56 9.04 3.09
N SER A 373 9.15 8.13 2.31
CA SER A 373 9.43 6.77 2.78
C SER A 373 10.50 6.65 3.87
N ARG A 374 11.33 7.68 4.05
CA ARG A 374 12.30 7.75 5.14
C ARG A 374 11.68 8.34 6.39
N ASP A 375 10.79 9.32 6.23
CA ASP A 375 10.07 9.93 7.34
C ASP A 375 9.04 8.96 7.94
N PHE A 376 8.41 8.11 7.11
CA PHE A 376 7.65 6.92 7.54
C PHE A 376 8.52 5.69 7.88
N GLY A 377 9.85 5.80 7.82
CA GLY A 377 10.75 4.65 7.69
C GLY A 377 12.13 4.84 8.29
N GLY A 378 12.20 5.08 9.60
CA GLY A 378 13.46 5.04 10.37
C GLY A 378 14.15 3.65 10.30
N LYS A 379 13.38 2.59 10.02
CA LYS A 379 13.91 1.26 9.72
C LYS A 379 14.47 1.23 8.31
N LYS A 380 15.81 1.32 8.20
CA LYS A 380 16.54 0.70 7.08
C LYS A 380 16.10 -0.76 6.99
N GLU A 381 15.55 -1.16 5.85
CA GLU A 381 15.62 -2.56 5.44
C GLU A 381 17.10 -2.89 5.26
N ASN A 382 17.71 -3.49 6.27
CA ASN A 382 19.09 -3.95 6.17
C ASN A 382 19.12 -5.08 5.13
N LEU A 383 19.81 -4.83 4.00
CA LEU A 383 20.35 -5.88 3.12
C LEU A 383 21.49 -6.63 3.85
N GLY A 384 21.17 -7.19 5.02
CA GLY A 384 22.07 -7.92 5.89
C GLY A 384 22.18 -9.37 5.43
N GLY A 385 23.13 -9.64 4.54
CA GLY A 385 23.35 -10.99 4.01
C GLY A 385 22.42 -11.35 2.86
N THR A 386 22.39 -10.54 1.79
CA THR A 386 21.71 -10.90 0.54
C THR A 386 22.32 -12.16 -0.08
N THR A 387 21.54 -13.24 -0.16
CA THR A 387 21.86 -14.38 -1.02
C THR A 387 21.74 -13.94 -2.48
N GLU A 388 22.48 -14.56 -3.41
CA GLU A 388 22.30 -14.33 -4.85
C GLU A 388 20.84 -14.55 -5.30
N ALA A 389 20.14 -15.48 -4.65
CA ALA A 389 18.72 -15.76 -4.85
C ALA A 389 17.80 -14.57 -4.48
N ASP A 390 18.14 -13.81 -3.44
CA ASP A 390 17.31 -12.68 -2.98
C ASP A 390 17.40 -11.50 -3.96
N ILE A 391 18.62 -11.25 -4.47
CA ILE A 391 18.88 -10.25 -5.52
C ILE A 391 18.19 -10.68 -6.83
N PHE A 392 18.23 -11.97 -7.17
CA PHE A 392 17.54 -12.51 -8.33
C PHE A 392 16.02 -12.31 -8.25
N TRP A 393 15.38 -12.67 -7.14
CA TRP A 393 13.93 -12.48 -6.99
C TRP A 393 13.53 -11.01 -6.98
N TRP A 394 14.30 -10.14 -6.32
CA TRP A 394 14.09 -8.69 -6.38
C TRP A 394 14.17 -8.15 -7.81
N LEU A 395 15.14 -8.60 -8.60
CA LEU A 395 15.28 -8.22 -10.01
C LEU A 395 14.11 -8.73 -10.87
N VAL A 396 13.61 -9.94 -10.61
CA VAL A 396 12.39 -10.48 -11.23
C VAL A 396 11.17 -9.61 -10.89
N GLY A 397 11.01 -9.18 -9.63
CA GLY A 397 9.96 -8.26 -9.21
C GLY A 397 10.04 -6.90 -9.90
N VAL A 398 11.23 -6.30 -9.97
CA VAL A 398 11.46 -5.03 -10.69
C VAL A 398 11.14 -5.17 -12.18
N LEU A 399 11.56 -6.26 -12.83
CA LEU A 399 11.26 -6.54 -14.24
C LEU A 399 9.76 -6.73 -14.48
N LEU A 400 9.07 -7.46 -13.59
CA LEU A 400 7.61 -7.66 -13.65
C LEU A 400 6.86 -6.33 -13.52
N LEU A 401 7.33 -5.42 -12.66
CA LEU A 401 6.73 -4.10 -12.51
C LEU A 401 6.95 -3.21 -13.74
N VAL A 402 8.15 -3.25 -14.35
CA VAL A 402 8.43 -2.55 -15.61
C VAL A 402 7.56 -3.10 -16.74
N LEU A 403 7.36 -4.41 -16.83
CA LEU A 403 6.41 -5.01 -17.78
C LEU A 403 4.98 -4.51 -17.55
N ALA A 404 4.52 -4.49 -16.31
CA ALA A 404 3.19 -3.98 -15.94
C ALA A 404 3.02 -2.48 -16.28
N LEU A 405 4.10 -1.69 -16.20
CA LEU A 405 4.12 -0.28 -16.61
C LEU A 405 3.86 -0.12 -18.12
N PHE A 406 4.48 -0.96 -18.94
CA PHE A 406 4.26 -0.97 -20.39
C PHE A 406 2.88 -1.50 -20.77
N VAL A 407 2.38 -2.56 -20.13
CA VAL A 407 1.00 -3.06 -20.35
C VAL A 407 -0.04 -1.99 -19.97
N SER A 408 0.13 -1.33 -18.83
CA SER A 408 -0.77 -0.24 -18.39
C SER A 408 -0.79 0.94 -19.37
N SER A 409 0.38 1.30 -19.92
CA SER A 409 0.52 2.37 -20.91
C SER A 409 -0.06 1.97 -22.28
N TYR A 410 0.15 0.72 -22.69
CA TYR A 410 -0.42 0.16 -23.91
C TYR A 410 -1.96 0.05 -23.85
N MET A 411 -2.53 -0.29 -22.70
CA MET A 411 -3.97 -0.26 -22.46
C MET A 411 -4.55 1.15 -22.68
N GLY A 412 -3.94 2.18 -22.07
CA GLY A 412 -4.38 3.57 -22.27
C GLY A 412 -4.25 4.05 -23.72
N ILE A 413 -3.23 3.59 -24.45
CA ILE A 413 -3.05 3.89 -25.88
C ILE A 413 -4.10 3.15 -26.72
N THR A 414 -4.42 1.91 -26.37
CA THR A 414 -5.48 1.11 -27.01
C THR A 414 -6.84 1.78 -26.82
N GLN A 415 -7.15 2.32 -25.64
CA GLN A 415 -8.36 3.12 -25.40
C GLN A 415 -8.40 4.37 -26.31
N GLU A 416 -7.31 5.14 -26.42
CA GLU A 416 -7.26 6.29 -27.33
C GLU A 416 -7.48 5.87 -28.80
N LEU A 417 -6.88 4.77 -29.26
CA LEU A 417 -7.09 4.24 -30.62
C LEU A 417 -8.55 3.78 -30.84
N LEU A 418 -9.15 3.14 -29.83
CA LEU A 418 -10.50 2.59 -29.92
C LEU A 418 -11.56 3.70 -30.04
N TYR A 419 -11.43 4.77 -29.25
CA TYR A 419 -12.31 5.94 -29.36
C TYR A 419 -12.04 6.78 -30.61
N ARG A 420 -10.81 6.78 -31.15
CA ARG A 420 -10.52 7.37 -32.47
C ARG A 420 -11.20 6.63 -33.62
N ARG A 421 -11.37 5.30 -33.49
CA ARG A 421 -11.98 4.45 -34.52
C ARG A 421 -13.51 4.42 -34.45
N HIS A 422 -14.08 4.34 -33.25
CA HIS A 422 -15.52 4.12 -33.03
C HIS A 422 -16.27 5.36 -32.49
N GLY A 423 -15.57 6.44 -32.16
CA GLY A 423 -16.15 7.64 -31.58
C GLY A 423 -16.13 7.67 -30.05
N LYS A 424 -16.73 8.72 -29.47
CA LYS A 424 -16.65 9.06 -28.04
C LYS A 424 -17.63 8.25 -27.17
N CYS A 425 -17.53 6.93 -27.22
CA CYS A 425 -18.44 6.00 -26.52
C CYS A 425 -18.11 5.81 -25.02
N ALA A 426 -17.89 6.92 -24.28
CA ALA A 426 -17.39 6.89 -22.90
C ALA A 426 -18.24 6.03 -21.94
N ARG A 427 -19.57 6.21 -21.94
CA ARG A 427 -20.48 5.44 -21.07
C ARG A 427 -20.63 3.98 -21.50
N GLU A 428 -20.63 3.69 -22.81
CA GLU A 428 -20.65 2.31 -23.33
C GLU A 428 -19.43 1.54 -22.86
N ALA A 429 -18.26 2.16 -22.97
CA ALA A 429 -17.01 1.58 -22.53
C ALA A 429 -16.92 1.44 -21.01
N LEU A 430 -17.40 2.44 -20.26
CA LEU A 430 -17.48 2.37 -18.80
C LEU A 430 -18.32 1.16 -18.37
N TYR A 431 -19.51 1.00 -18.96
CA TYR A 431 -20.41 -0.13 -18.71
C TYR A 431 -19.75 -1.48 -19.01
N TYR A 432 -19.27 -1.72 -20.24
CA TYR A 432 -18.73 -3.05 -20.59
C TYR A 432 -17.44 -3.41 -19.84
N THR A 433 -16.57 -2.44 -19.55
CA THR A 433 -15.33 -2.72 -18.80
C THR A 433 -15.55 -3.01 -17.31
N HIS A 434 -16.71 -2.67 -16.74
CA HIS A 434 -17.08 -3.05 -15.37
C HIS A 434 -18.08 -4.22 -15.31
N LEU A 435 -18.88 -4.44 -16.37
CA LEU A 435 -19.76 -5.60 -16.50
C LEU A 435 -18.97 -6.90 -16.75
N LEU A 436 -18.05 -6.90 -17.72
CA LEU A 436 -17.35 -8.12 -18.15
C LEU A 436 -16.48 -8.78 -17.05
N PRO A 437 -15.88 -8.04 -16.09
CA PRO A 437 -15.17 -8.65 -14.96
C PRO A 437 -16.06 -9.23 -13.85
N LEU A 438 -17.37 -8.93 -13.79
CA LEU A 438 -18.24 -9.39 -12.69
C LEU A 438 -18.18 -10.90 -12.41
N PRO A 439 -18.15 -11.81 -13.40
CA PRO A 439 -18.03 -13.25 -13.15
C PRO A 439 -16.74 -13.65 -12.42
N ALA A 440 -15.66 -12.87 -12.52
CA ALA A 440 -14.40 -13.17 -11.83
C ALA A 440 -14.50 -12.94 -10.31
N PHE A 441 -15.37 -12.01 -9.85
CA PHE A 441 -15.61 -11.80 -8.42
C PHE A 441 -16.31 -12.99 -7.74
N LEU A 442 -16.88 -13.93 -8.50
CA LEU A 442 -17.41 -15.20 -7.96
C LEU A 442 -16.31 -16.05 -7.33
N LEU A 443 -15.05 -15.93 -7.79
CA LEU A 443 -13.88 -16.57 -7.18
C LEU A 443 -13.54 -16.01 -5.79
N MET A 444 -14.11 -14.86 -5.43
CA MET A 444 -13.92 -14.16 -4.15
C MET A 444 -15.22 -14.12 -3.32
N GLN A 445 -16.25 -14.88 -3.71
CA GLN A 445 -17.60 -14.76 -3.17
C GLN A 445 -17.68 -14.94 -1.65
N ASP A 446 -16.86 -15.82 -1.06
CA ASP A 446 -16.96 -16.16 0.36
C ASP A 446 -16.42 -15.02 1.24
N ASN A 447 -15.29 -14.43 0.84
CA ASN A 447 -14.78 -13.20 1.44
C ASN A 447 -15.79 -12.05 1.29
N ILE A 448 -16.34 -11.84 0.08
CA ILE A 448 -17.34 -10.79 -0.18
C ILE A 448 -18.58 -10.98 0.71
N ARG A 449 -19.08 -12.22 0.87
CA ARG A 449 -20.21 -12.55 1.75
C ARG A 449 -19.91 -12.31 3.22
N THR A 450 -18.73 -12.72 3.70
CA THR A 450 -18.32 -12.50 5.09
C THR A 450 -18.30 -11.02 5.43
N HIS A 451 -17.62 -10.20 4.62
CA HIS A 451 -17.54 -8.74 4.86
C HIS A 451 -18.90 -8.04 4.64
N TRP A 452 -19.74 -8.54 3.72
CA TRP A 452 -21.10 -8.01 3.56
C TRP A 452 -21.96 -8.25 4.81
N LEU A 453 -21.88 -9.43 5.43
CA LEU A 453 -22.59 -9.70 6.69
C LEU A 453 -22.03 -8.86 7.84
N LEU A 454 -20.69 -8.73 7.95
CA LEU A 454 -20.04 -7.87 8.95
C LEU A 454 -20.49 -6.40 8.83
N ALA A 455 -20.69 -5.89 7.62
CA ALA A 455 -21.14 -4.52 7.38
C ALA A 455 -22.49 -4.18 8.04
N PHE A 456 -23.34 -5.16 8.32
CA PHE A 456 -24.62 -4.98 9.03
C PHE A 456 -24.56 -5.31 10.54
N THR A 457 -23.46 -5.89 11.05
CA THR A 457 -23.26 -6.17 12.49
C THR A 457 -22.43 -5.11 13.22
N GLY A 458 -21.91 -4.13 12.48
CA GLY A 458 -21.19 -2.97 13.03
C GLY A 458 -22.11 -1.92 13.67
N GLU A 459 -21.48 -0.86 14.19
CA GLU A 459 -22.19 0.28 14.77
C GLU A 459 -23.14 0.94 13.77
N SER A 460 -24.29 1.43 14.24
CA SER A 460 -25.31 2.07 13.41
C SER A 460 -25.40 3.56 13.69
N TYR A 461 -25.27 4.36 12.65
CA TYR A 461 -25.44 5.81 12.71
C TYR A 461 -26.92 6.18 12.58
N GLN A 462 -27.42 7.02 13.49
CA GLN A 462 -28.78 7.54 13.44
C GLN A 462 -28.85 8.72 12.47
N LEU A 463 -29.58 8.59 11.35
CA LEU A 463 -29.76 9.68 10.39
C LEU A 463 -30.66 10.78 10.99
N PRO A 464 -30.14 11.99 11.32
CA PRO A 464 -30.89 12.97 12.11
C PRO A 464 -32.15 13.52 11.42
N LEU A 465 -32.21 13.40 10.08
CA LEU A 465 -33.32 13.89 9.25
C LEU A 465 -34.40 12.82 8.98
N LEU A 466 -34.10 11.53 9.20
CA LEU A 466 -34.98 10.41 8.87
C LEU A 466 -35.39 9.54 10.08
N GLY A 467 -34.66 9.61 11.20
CA GLY A 467 -34.92 8.75 12.36
C GLY A 467 -34.61 7.26 12.12
N VAL A 468 -33.85 6.95 11.07
CA VAL A 468 -33.47 5.59 10.69
C VAL A 468 -32.02 5.33 11.09
N ALA A 469 -31.79 4.23 11.81
CA ALA A 469 -30.47 3.68 12.08
C ALA A 469 -29.92 2.98 10.82
N VAL A 470 -28.74 3.37 10.36
CA VAL A 470 -28.05 2.75 9.20
C VAL A 470 -26.65 2.30 9.62
N PRO A 471 -26.23 1.06 9.33
CA PRO A 471 -24.88 0.59 9.66
C PRO A 471 -23.80 1.47 9.04
N LEU A 472 -22.82 1.88 9.85
CA LEU A 472 -21.81 2.87 9.49
C LEU A 472 -20.95 2.42 8.29
N ILE A 473 -20.61 1.13 8.24
CA ILE A 473 -19.86 0.52 7.14
C ILE A 473 -20.65 0.60 5.83
N VAL A 474 -21.96 0.38 5.86
CA VAL A 474 -22.83 0.49 4.67
C VAL A 474 -22.92 1.95 4.18
N LEU A 475 -22.97 2.92 5.09
CA LEU A 475 -22.97 4.34 4.75
C LEU A 475 -21.64 4.78 4.09
N TYR A 476 -20.50 4.35 4.64
CA TYR A 476 -19.18 4.63 4.05
C TYR A 476 -18.96 3.88 2.74
N LEU A 477 -19.47 2.64 2.60
CA LEU A 477 -19.45 1.87 1.36
C LEU A 477 -20.22 2.59 0.25
N LEU A 478 -21.41 3.11 0.54
CA LEU A 478 -22.18 3.94 -0.39
C LEU A 478 -21.41 5.20 -0.79
N GLY A 479 -20.82 5.91 0.18
CA GLY A 479 -19.97 7.09 -0.08
C GLY A 479 -18.79 6.77 -1.00
N ASN A 480 -18.09 5.66 -0.74
CA ASN A 480 -16.98 5.18 -1.56
C ASN A 480 -17.43 4.82 -2.99
N VAL A 481 -18.53 4.09 -3.15
CA VAL A 481 -19.08 3.67 -4.45
C VAL A 481 -19.50 4.87 -5.29
N LEU A 482 -20.17 5.86 -4.70
CA LEU A 482 -20.57 7.09 -5.40
C LEU A 482 -19.37 7.95 -5.80
N ALA A 483 -18.39 8.11 -4.90
CA ALA A 483 -17.16 8.84 -5.16
C ALA A 483 -16.30 8.16 -6.26
N GLN A 484 -16.19 6.83 -6.23
CA GLN A 484 -15.55 6.05 -7.29
C GLN A 484 -16.29 6.16 -8.62
N HIS A 485 -17.63 6.09 -8.64
CA HIS A 485 -18.40 6.27 -9.87
C HIS A 485 -18.12 7.64 -10.52
N LEU A 486 -18.13 8.72 -9.73
CA LEU A 486 -17.74 10.05 -10.20
C LEU A 486 -16.29 10.09 -10.73
N CYS A 487 -15.36 9.51 -9.98
CA CYS A 487 -13.94 9.38 -10.35
C CYS A 487 -13.80 8.70 -11.73
N ILE A 488 -14.31 7.48 -11.89
CA ILE A 488 -14.08 6.66 -13.09
C ILE A 488 -14.85 7.12 -14.32
N ASN A 489 -16.09 7.61 -14.15
CA ASN A 489 -16.87 8.21 -15.26
C ASN A 489 -16.16 9.46 -15.81
N SER A 490 -15.56 10.26 -14.92
CA SER A 490 -14.73 11.41 -15.30
C SER A 490 -13.45 10.97 -16.03
N VAL A 491 -12.78 9.91 -15.59
CA VAL A 491 -11.62 9.33 -16.32
C VAL A 491 -12.02 8.86 -17.72
N TYR A 492 -13.11 8.11 -17.87
CA TYR A 492 -13.55 7.61 -19.18
C TYR A 492 -13.96 8.74 -20.12
N THR A 493 -14.63 9.77 -19.59
CA THR A 493 -14.91 11.02 -20.33
C THR A 493 -13.60 11.67 -20.80
N LEU A 494 -12.62 11.83 -19.92
CA LEU A 494 -11.32 12.40 -20.23
C LEU A 494 -10.57 11.62 -21.32
N THR A 495 -10.60 10.28 -21.29
CA THR A 495 -9.98 9.43 -22.33
C THR A 495 -10.66 9.52 -23.71
N THR A 496 -11.91 10.00 -23.79
CA THR A 496 -12.55 10.35 -25.08
C THR A 496 -12.28 11.77 -25.56
N GLU A 497 -11.82 12.67 -24.68
CA GLU A 497 -11.59 14.09 -24.98
C GLU A 497 -10.10 14.47 -25.10
N CYS A 498 -9.18 13.65 -24.56
CA CYS A 498 -7.76 13.95 -24.42
C CYS A 498 -6.87 12.77 -24.87
N SER A 499 -5.58 13.05 -25.11
CA SER A 499 -4.63 11.99 -25.49
C SER A 499 -4.31 11.08 -24.31
N SER A 500 -3.90 9.84 -24.58
CA SER A 500 -3.51 8.87 -23.54
C SER A 500 -2.45 9.44 -22.59
N LEU A 501 -1.44 10.14 -23.12
CA LEU A 501 -0.41 10.80 -22.33
C LEU A 501 -0.96 11.92 -21.43
N THR A 502 -1.95 12.68 -21.91
CA THR A 502 -2.64 13.72 -21.13
C THR A 502 -3.46 13.11 -19.99
N VAL A 503 -4.16 12.00 -20.25
CA VAL A 503 -4.88 11.22 -19.22
C VAL A 503 -3.90 10.69 -18.17
N THR A 504 -2.77 10.11 -18.61
CA THR A 504 -1.70 9.63 -17.71
C THR A 504 -1.16 10.76 -16.83
N LEU A 505 -0.94 11.96 -17.37
CA LEU A 505 -0.52 13.12 -16.58
C LEU A 505 -1.52 13.49 -15.49
N ILE A 506 -2.80 13.61 -15.83
CA ILE A 506 -3.86 13.99 -14.89
C ILE A 506 -4.05 12.93 -13.81
N LEU A 507 -3.97 11.64 -14.15
CA LEU A 507 -4.01 10.53 -13.18
C LEU A 507 -2.79 10.49 -12.26
N THR A 508 -1.60 10.83 -12.77
CA THR A 508 -0.38 10.94 -11.97
C THR A 508 -0.45 12.15 -11.02
N LEU A 509 -0.97 13.29 -11.48
CA LEU A 509 -1.21 14.46 -10.64
C LEU A 509 -2.24 14.20 -9.54
N ARG A 510 -3.33 13.48 -9.85
CA ARG A 510 -4.30 13.00 -8.85
C ARG A 510 -3.60 12.20 -7.74
N LYS A 511 -2.76 11.21 -8.08
CA LYS A 511 -2.00 10.45 -7.08
C LYS A 511 -1.05 11.34 -6.26
N PHE A 512 -0.32 12.24 -6.93
CA PHE A 512 0.62 13.15 -6.26
C PHE A 512 -0.08 14.10 -5.27
N ILE A 513 -1.22 14.68 -5.66
CA ILE A 513 -2.01 15.56 -4.79
C ILE A 513 -2.65 14.78 -3.64
N SER A 514 -3.09 13.53 -3.84
CA SER A 514 -3.50 12.66 -2.73
C SER A 514 -2.36 12.37 -1.74
N LEU A 515 -1.13 12.18 -2.22
CA LEU A 515 0.06 11.99 -1.37
C LEU A 515 0.38 13.26 -0.57
N VAL A 516 0.40 14.43 -1.22
CA VAL A 516 0.64 15.72 -0.53
C VAL A 516 -0.45 16.01 0.50
N PHE A 517 -1.72 15.77 0.17
CA PHE A 517 -2.83 15.90 1.13
C PHE A 517 -2.67 14.96 2.32
N SER A 518 -2.25 13.70 2.09
CA SER A 518 -1.98 12.73 3.15
C SER A 518 -0.93 13.23 4.14
N ILE A 519 0.24 13.68 3.65
CA ILE A 519 1.33 14.19 4.51
C ILE A 519 0.84 15.37 5.38
N ILE A 520 0.08 16.30 4.79
CA ILE A 520 -0.48 17.47 5.49
C ILE A 520 -1.54 17.05 6.52
N TYR A 521 -2.44 16.14 6.16
CA TYR A 521 -3.55 15.70 7.01
C TYR A 521 -3.06 14.91 8.23
N PHE A 522 -2.08 14.02 8.04
CA PHE A 522 -1.43 13.28 9.12
C PHE A 522 -0.28 14.07 9.80
N GLN A 523 -0.16 15.38 9.54
CA GLN A 523 0.86 16.29 10.11
C GLN A 523 2.31 15.76 10.08
N ASN A 524 2.66 14.99 9.04
CA ASN A 524 4.03 14.51 8.87
C ASN A 524 4.96 15.66 8.44
N PRO A 525 6.23 15.67 8.87
CA PRO A 525 7.13 16.82 8.69
C PRO A 525 7.44 17.08 7.21
N PHE A 526 6.80 18.10 6.63
CA PHE A 526 6.94 18.42 5.19
C PHE A 526 8.29 19.09 4.90
N THR A 527 9.34 18.28 4.79
CA THR A 527 10.73 18.73 4.61
C THR A 527 10.96 19.53 3.31
N LEU A 528 12.09 20.26 3.24
CA LEU A 528 12.48 21.04 2.03
C LEU A 528 12.52 20.20 0.75
N TYR A 529 12.79 18.90 0.85
CA TYR A 529 12.78 17.98 -0.28
C TYR A 529 11.36 17.73 -0.83
N HIS A 530 10.34 17.69 0.04
CA HIS A 530 8.93 17.62 -0.39
C HIS A 530 8.49 18.90 -1.10
N TRP A 531 8.98 20.07 -0.68
CA TRP A 531 8.78 21.34 -1.40
C TRP A 531 9.45 21.31 -2.78
N LEU A 532 10.71 20.90 -2.86
CA LEU A 532 11.44 20.78 -4.13
C LEU A 532 10.73 19.83 -5.12
N GLY A 533 10.34 18.64 -4.66
CA GLY A 533 9.60 17.68 -5.49
C GLY A 533 8.24 18.20 -5.95
N THR A 534 7.50 18.88 -5.07
CA THR A 534 6.22 19.55 -5.41
C THR A 534 6.39 20.62 -6.48
N VAL A 535 7.41 21.48 -6.36
CA VAL A 535 7.71 22.52 -7.35
C VAL A 535 8.06 21.89 -8.71
N LEU A 536 8.86 20.82 -8.73
CA LEU A 536 9.21 20.11 -9.97
C LEU A 536 7.99 19.49 -10.66
N VAL A 537 7.10 18.80 -9.92
CA VAL A 537 5.86 18.24 -10.48
C VAL A 537 4.94 19.34 -11.04
N PHE A 538 4.82 20.47 -10.32
CA PHE A 538 3.95 21.58 -10.73
C PHE A 538 4.49 22.34 -11.95
N VAL A 539 5.78 22.72 -11.95
CA VAL A 539 6.43 23.42 -13.08
C VAL A 539 6.46 22.52 -14.32
N GLY A 540 6.81 21.24 -14.16
CA GLY A 540 6.76 20.27 -15.27
C GLY A 540 5.36 20.12 -15.85
N THR A 541 4.31 20.16 -15.01
CA THR A 541 2.92 20.14 -15.48
C THR A 541 2.53 21.38 -16.28
N LEU A 542 2.87 22.58 -15.79
CA LEU A 542 2.60 23.84 -16.50
C LEU A 542 3.38 23.95 -17.82
N MET A 543 4.58 23.38 -17.88
CA MET A 543 5.39 23.31 -19.11
C MET A 543 4.85 22.26 -20.09
N PHE A 544 4.34 21.11 -19.62
CA PHE A 544 3.67 20.12 -20.48
C PHE A 544 2.39 20.69 -21.10
N ALA A 545 1.67 21.50 -20.34
CA ALA A 545 0.44 22.17 -20.78
C ALA A 545 0.69 23.33 -21.77
N ASP A 546 1.95 23.65 -22.12
CA ASP A 546 2.38 24.83 -22.87
C ASP A 546 1.91 26.18 -22.25
N VAL A 547 1.60 26.20 -20.94
CA VAL A 547 1.27 27.40 -20.17
C VAL A 547 2.54 28.22 -19.93
N ILE A 548 3.63 27.56 -19.52
CA ILE A 548 4.96 28.16 -19.45
C ILE A 548 5.68 27.91 -20.77
N ARG A 549 5.86 28.97 -21.57
CA ARG A 549 6.60 28.91 -22.85
C ARG A 549 8.09 29.09 -22.61
N VAL A 550 8.85 28.00 -22.67
CA VAL A 550 10.32 28.06 -22.67
C VAL A 550 10.80 28.84 -23.91
N PRO A 551 11.63 29.89 -23.75
CA PRO A 551 12.21 30.61 -24.88
C PRO A 551 13.06 29.69 -25.76
N ARG A 552 12.76 29.60 -27.05
CA ARG A 552 13.62 28.90 -28.02
C ARG A 552 14.82 29.79 -28.36
N THR A 553 16.00 29.42 -27.87
CA THR A 553 17.25 29.74 -28.57
C THR A 553 17.18 29.15 -29.98
N ARG A 554 17.01 30.01 -30.99
CA ARG A 554 17.23 29.62 -32.38
C ARG A 554 18.72 29.39 -32.56
N ILE A 555 19.16 28.14 -32.57
CA ILE A 555 20.42 27.79 -33.24
C ILE A 555 20.20 28.07 -34.72
N VAL A 556 20.64 29.25 -35.16
CA VAL A 556 20.78 29.55 -36.58
C VAL A 556 21.89 28.63 -37.09
N LYS A 557 21.54 27.69 -37.97
CA LYS A 557 22.55 27.17 -38.89
C LYS A 557 22.97 28.35 -39.76
N GLN A 558 24.22 28.77 -39.63
CA GLN A 558 24.92 29.33 -40.77
C GLN A 558 25.18 28.18 -41.76
N ASP A 559 25.26 28.53 -43.03
CA ASP A 559 24.97 27.67 -44.18
C ASP A 559 25.95 26.49 -44.39
#